data_AF-A0A6J4V2N7-F1
#
_entry.id   AF-A0A6J4V2N7-F1
#
_cell.length_a   1.000
_cell.length_b   1.000
_cell.length_c   1.000
_cell.angle_alpha   90.00
_cell.angle_beta   90.00
_cell.angle_gamma   90.00
#
_symmetry.space_group_name_H-M   'P 1'
#
loop_
_entity.id
_entity.type
_entity.pdbx_description
1 polymer ?
#
loop_
_entity_poly.entity_id
_entity_poly.type
_entity_poly.pdbx_seq_one_letter_code
_entity_poly.pdbx_strand_id
1 'polypeptide(L)'
;MLRRWLETPAETTPPRNELLLKLFLGRQAAPEVNWAHLERFRAEQDALIATYGGIERWLETEQAGDSSLPYWLLTLSYGRLQAEALRRWSEEGLIALKNLAAREKRL
;
A
#
# COMPACT_ATOMS: atom_id res chain seq x y z
N MET A 1 7.64 -29.32 -12.81
CA MET A 1 6.59 -28.89 -13.74
C MET A 1 5.67 -27.91 -13.02
N LEU A 2 5.13 -26.91 -13.74
CA LEU A 2 4.33 -25.80 -13.20
C LEU A 2 3.15 -26.25 -12.33
N ARG A 3 2.36 -27.22 -12.78
CA ARG A 3 1.20 -27.74 -12.05
C ARG A 3 1.56 -28.21 -10.63
N ARG A 4 2.63 -28.98 -10.51
CA ARG A 4 3.12 -29.49 -9.21
C ARG A 4 3.56 -28.36 -8.27
N TRP A 5 4.08 -27.27 -8.82
CA TRP A 5 4.42 -26.09 -8.03
C TRP A 5 3.15 -25.35 -7.56
N LEU A 6 2.13 -25.18 -8.42
CA LEU A 6 0.84 -24.57 -8.06
C LEU A 6 0.10 -25.34 -6.94
N GLU A 7 0.35 -26.64 -6.81
CA GLU A 7 -0.23 -27.51 -5.77
C GLU A 7 0.52 -27.42 -4.44
N THR A 8 1.67 -26.75 -4.39
CA THR A 8 2.43 -26.54 -3.16
C THR A 8 1.86 -25.33 -2.40
N PRO A 9 1.75 -25.38 -1.06
CA PRO A 9 1.29 -24.24 -0.28
C PRO A 9 2.13 -22.98 -0.55
N ALA A 10 1.47 -21.82 -0.56
CA ALA A 10 2.15 -20.55 -0.72
C ALA A 10 3.13 -20.30 0.45
N GLU A 11 4.35 -19.87 0.14
CA GLU A 11 5.34 -19.51 1.15
C GLU A 11 4.95 -18.22 1.87
N THR A 12 5.13 -18.19 3.19
CA THR A 12 4.95 -16.98 4.00
C THR A 12 6.31 -16.33 4.25
N THR A 13 6.51 -15.14 3.70
CA THR A 13 7.72 -14.34 3.98
C THR A 13 7.35 -13.13 4.83
N PRO A 14 8.07 -12.86 5.94
CA PRO A 14 7.85 -11.65 6.74
C PRO A 14 8.04 -10.39 5.88
N PRO A 15 7.10 -9.43 5.92
CA PRO A 15 7.26 -8.21 5.14
C PRO A 15 8.40 -7.35 5.71
N ARG A 16 9.33 -6.94 4.86
CA ARG A 16 10.36 -5.95 5.19
C ARG A 16 9.89 -4.56 4.75
N ASN A 17 9.59 -3.69 5.71
CA ASN A 17 9.08 -2.33 5.44
C ASN A 17 9.99 -1.26 6.06
N GLU A 18 10.79 -0.60 5.21
CA GLU A 18 11.73 0.45 5.64
C GLU A 18 11.01 1.72 6.12
N LEU A 19 9.86 2.07 5.55
CA LEU A 19 9.07 3.22 5.99
C LEU A 19 8.66 3.06 7.45
N LEU A 20 8.16 1.87 7.83
CA LEU A 20 7.78 1.60 9.22
C LEU A 20 8.98 1.67 10.17
N LEU A 21 10.15 1.18 9.74
CA LEU A 21 11.38 1.31 10.53
C LEU A 21 11.79 2.77 10.73
N LYS A 22 11.70 3.60 9.68
CA LYS A 22 11.98 5.04 9.77
C LYS A 22 11.03 5.75 10.72
N LEU A 23 9.72 5.47 10.62
CA LEU A 23 8.71 6.05 11.52
C LEU A 23 8.91 5.58 12.97
N PHE A 24 9.26 4.32 13.18
CA PHE A 24 9.58 3.78 14.51
C PHE A 24 10.75 4.52 15.17
N LEU A 25 11.78 4.84 14.38
CA LEU A 25 12.93 5.64 14.82
C LEU A 25 12.71 7.15 14.63
N GLY A 26 11.47 7.59 14.36
CA GLY A 26 11.16 8.92 13.85
C GLY A 26 11.60 10.07 14.74
N ARG A 27 11.76 9.84 16.06
CA ARG A 27 12.27 10.85 17.02
C ARG A 27 13.72 11.27 16.74
N GLN A 28 14.48 10.47 16.00
CA GLN A 28 15.85 10.81 15.62
C GLN A 28 15.92 11.76 14.40
N ALA A 29 14.80 11.95 13.70
CA ALA A 29 14.70 12.83 12.54
C ALA A 29 13.88 14.10 12.87
N ALA A 30 14.05 15.15 12.06
CA ALA A 30 13.19 16.32 12.16
C ALA A 30 11.72 15.95 11.85
N PRO A 31 10.72 16.55 12.52
CA PRO A 31 9.30 16.23 12.31
C PRO A 31 8.85 16.29 10.84
N GLU A 32 9.39 17.24 10.08
CA GLU A 32 9.09 17.46 8.66
C GLU A 32 9.57 16.30 7.79
N VAL A 33 10.63 15.58 8.20
CA VAL A 33 11.14 14.41 7.48
C VAL A 33 10.16 13.25 7.59
N ASN A 34 9.64 12.98 8.79
CA ASN A 34 8.63 11.94 9.01
C ASN A 34 7.34 12.26 8.23
N TRP A 35 6.94 13.53 8.22
CA TRP A 35 5.82 14.00 7.41
C TRP A 35 6.03 13.73 5.92
N ALA A 36 7.17 14.16 5.38
CA ALA A 36 7.48 13.99 3.96
C ALA A 36 7.53 12.50 3.53
N HIS A 37 8.05 11.63 4.40
CA HIS A 37 8.03 10.19 4.14
C HIS A 37 6.61 9.64 3.99
N LEU A 38 5.71 10.01 4.91
CA LEU A 38 4.35 9.48 4.92
C LEU A 38 3.47 10.11 3.83
N GLU A 39 3.64 11.40 3.54
CA GLU A 39 2.93 12.07 2.44
C GLU A 39 3.32 11.48 1.08
N ARG A 40 4.62 11.23 0.87
CA ARG A 40 5.09 10.57 -0.36
C ARG A 40 4.50 9.17 -0.49
N PHE A 41 4.51 8.39 0.59
CA PHE A 41 3.95 7.04 0.57
C PHE A 41 2.44 7.04 0.31
N ARG A 42 1.69 8.00 0.87
CA ARG A 42 0.27 8.20 0.57
C ARG A 42 0.04 8.49 -0.91
N ALA A 43 0.81 9.39 -1.51
CA ALA A 43 0.71 9.72 -2.93
C ALA A 43 1.02 8.51 -3.82
N GLU A 44 1.99 7.67 -3.43
CA GLU A 44 2.25 6.39 -4.10
C GLU A 44 1.03 5.47 -4.03
N GLN A 45 0.32 5.41 -2.90
CA GLN A 45 -0.91 4.60 -2.78
C GLN A 45 -2.04 5.15 -3.65
N ASP A 46 -2.22 6.47 -3.72
CA ASP A 46 -3.21 7.10 -4.61
C ASP A 46 -2.94 6.75 -6.08
N ALA A 47 -1.68 6.79 -6.51
CA ALA A 47 -1.27 6.41 -7.87
C ALA A 47 -1.53 4.91 -8.16
N LEU A 48 -1.27 4.04 -7.18
CA LEU A 48 -1.56 2.61 -7.30
C LEU A 48 -3.07 2.34 -7.43
N ILE A 49 -3.90 2.98 -6.60
CA ILE A 49 -5.37 2.85 -6.68
C ILE A 49 -5.88 3.25 -8.07
N ALA A 50 -5.40 4.37 -8.60
CA ALA A 50 -5.77 4.82 -9.95
C ALA A 50 -5.32 3.83 -11.03
N THR A 51 -4.10 3.30 -10.90
CA THR A 51 -3.55 2.29 -11.82
C THR A 51 -4.38 1.01 -11.81
N TYR A 52 -4.69 0.47 -10.62
CA TYR A 52 -5.48 -0.74 -10.49
C TYR A 52 -6.90 -0.56 -11.05
N GLY A 53 -7.55 0.58 -10.80
CA GLY A 53 -8.86 0.87 -11.40
C GLY A 53 -8.81 1.00 -12.92
N GLY A 54 -7.69 1.44 -13.49
CA GLY A 54 -7.46 1.43 -14.94
C GLY A 54 -7.34 0.01 -15.50
N ILE A 55 -6.56 -0.84 -14.83
CA ILE A 55 -6.37 -2.25 -15.22
C ILE A 55 -7.67 -3.03 -15.10
N GLU A 56 -8.45 -2.81 -14.04
CA GLU A 56 -9.75 -3.49 -13.81
C GLU A 56 -10.69 -3.25 -14.99
N ARG A 57 -10.89 -1.98 -15.37
CA ARG A 57 -11.71 -1.60 -16.53
C ARG A 57 -11.22 -2.22 -17.84
N TRP A 58 -9.91 -2.23 -18.06
CA TRP A 58 -9.31 -2.81 -19.26
C TRP A 58 -9.55 -4.34 -19.30
N LEU A 59 -9.34 -5.05 -18.19
CA LEU A 59 -9.59 -6.49 -18.08
C LEU A 59 -11.06 -6.84 -18.33
N GLU A 60 -11.97 -6.10 -17.72
CA GLU A 60 -13.42 -6.31 -17.87
C GLU A 60 -13.91 -6.03 -19.30
N THR A 61 -13.21 -5.19 -20.06
CA THR A 61 -13.57 -4.85 -21.44
C THR A 61 -12.91 -5.78 -22.45
N GLU A 62 -11.58 -5.89 -22.41
CA GLU A 62 -10.80 -6.56 -23.45
C GLU A 62 -10.63 -8.07 -23.20
N GLN A 63 -10.83 -8.52 -21.96
CA GLN A 63 -10.61 -9.93 -21.56
C GLN A 63 -11.89 -10.58 -21.02
N ALA A 64 -13.07 -10.01 -21.27
CA ALA A 64 -14.36 -10.46 -20.74
C ALA A 64 -14.66 -11.96 -21.01
N GLY A 65 -14.13 -12.52 -22.10
CA GLY A 65 -14.32 -13.92 -22.48
C GLY A 65 -13.26 -14.89 -21.99
N ASP A 66 -12.18 -14.43 -21.34
CA ASP A 66 -11.10 -15.31 -20.91
C ASP A 66 -11.47 -16.02 -19.60
N SER A 67 -11.36 -17.36 -19.60
CA SER A 67 -11.61 -18.20 -18.42
C SER A 67 -10.69 -17.89 -17.21
N SER A 68 -9.56 -17.23 -17.46
CA SER A 68 -8.57 -16.83 -16.46
C SER A 68 -8.92 -15.50 -15.78
N LEU A 69 -9.83 -14.71 -16.37
CA LEU A 69 -10.19 -13.37 -15.90
C LEU A 69 -10.53 -13.32 -14.40
N PRO A 70 -11.34 -14.25 -13.83
CA PRO A 70 -11.62 -14.23 -12.39
C PRO A 70 -10.38 -14.34 -11.51
N TYR A 71 -9.37 -15.11 -11.92
CA TYR A 71 -8.12 -15.25 -11.19
C TYR A 71 -7.27 -13.97 -11.26
N TRP A 72 -7.28 -13.29 -12.42
CA TRP A 72 -6.58 -12.02 -12.58
C TRP A 72 -7.22 -10.92 -11.73
N LEU A 73 -8.55 -10.80 -11.78
CA LEU A 73 -9.30 -9.83 -10.96
C LEU A 73 -9.11 -10.10 -9.45
N LEU A 74 -9.01 -11.36 -9.04
CA LEU A 74 -8.70 -11.71 -7.65
C LEU A 74 -7.34 -11.13 -7.22
N THR A 75 -6.30 -11.27 -8.06
CA THR A 75 -4.96 -10.73 -7.76
C THR A 75 -4.93 -9.20 -7.79
N LEU A 76 -5.69 -8.58 -8.71
CA LEU A 76 -5.79 -7.13 -8.84
C LEU A 76 -6.50 -6.51 -7.64
N SER A 77 -7.61 -7.10 -7.22
CA SER A 77 -8.40 -6.63 -6.07
C SER A 77 -7.59 -6.68 -4.77
N TYR A 78 -6.72 -7.69 -4.59
CA TYR A 78 -5.80 -7.75 -3.46
C TYR A 78 -4.89 -6.50 -3.41
N GLY A 79 -4.25 -6.17 -4.53
CA GLY A 79 -3.39 -4.98 -4.64
C GLY A 79 -4.17 -3.68 -4.38
N ARG A 80 -5.37 -3.56 -4.95
CA ARG A 80 -6.23 -2.39 -4.77
C ARG A 80 -6.65 -2.19 -3.31
N LEU A 81 -7.19 -3.23 -2.67
CA LEU A 81 -7.62 -3.17 -1.26
C LEU A 81 -6.45 -2.87 -0.33
N GLN A 82 -5.27 -3.42 -0.61
CA GLN A 82 -4.06 -3.11 0.16
C GLN A 82 -3.67 -1.63 0.02
N ALA A 83 -3.65 -1.09 -1.20
CA ALA A 83 -3.33 0.31 -1.43
C ALA A 83 -4.36 1.26 -0.77
N GLU A 84 -5.65 0.93 -0.83
CA GLU A 84 -6.72 1.68 -0.16
C GLU A 84 -6.53 1.70 1.37
N ALA A 85 -6.20 0.55 1.97
CA ALA A 85 -5.93 0.45 3.40
C ALA A 85 -4.68 1.24 3.80
N LEU A 86 -3.60 1.14 3.02
CA LEU A 86 -2.35 1.85 3.27
C LEU A 86 -2.49 3.37 3.09
N ARG A 87 -3.29 3.82 2.11
CA ARG A 87 -3.65 5.24 1.94
C ARG A 87 -4.36 5.76 3.19
N ARG A 88 -5.37 5.04 3.68
CA ARG A 88 -6.10 5.42 4.90
C ARG A 88 -5.19 5.47 6.12
N TRP A 89 -4.35 4.46 6.31
CA TRP A 89 -3.35 4.42 7.38
C TRP A 89 -2.40 5.63 7.30
N SER A 90 -2.00 6.03 6.09
CA SER A 90 -1.14 7.20 5.90
C SER A 90 -1.82 8.49 6.30
N GLU A 91 -3.11 8.66 5.97
CA GLU A 91 -3.92 9.82 6.40
C GLU A 91 -4.03 9.89 7.93
N GLU A 92 -4.29 8.76 8.59
CA GLU A 92 -4.31 8.66 10.05
C GLU A 92 -2.95 9.00 10.67
N GLY A 93 -1.86 8.50 10.08
CA GLY A 93 -0.50 8.76 10.55
C GLY A 93 -0.09 10.23 10.39
N LEU A 94 -0.47 10.89 9.29
CA LEU A 94 -0.23 12.33 9.09
C LEU A 94 -0.93 13.16 10.18
N ILE A 95 -2.19 12.82 10.51
CA ILE A 95 -2.91 13.46 11.62
C ILE A 95 -2.16 13.26 12.95
N ALA A 96 -1.65 12.05 13.21
CA ALA A 96 -0.88 11.75 14.41
C ALA A 96 0.42 12.57 14.50
N LEU A 97 1.18 12.69 13.40
CA LEU A 97 2.40 13.50 13.33
C LEU A 97 2.12 14.98 13.55
N LYS A 98 1.04 15.52 12.97
CA LYS A 98 0.60 16.89 13.21
C LYS A 98 0.33 17.16 14.69
N ASN A 99 -0.37 16.24 15.34
CA ASN A 99 -0.68 16.33 16.77
C ASN A 99 0.57 16.25 17.65
N LEU A 100 1.55 15.43 17.26
CA LEU A 100 2.83 15.32 17.96
C LEU A 100 3.59 16.65 17.90
N ALA A 101 3.75 17.24 16.72
CA ALA A 101 4.43 18.52 16.55
C ALA A 101 3.76 19.66 17.32
N ALA A 102 2.42 19.65 17.41
CA ALA A 102 1.67 20.63 18.21
C ALA A 102 1.90 20.51 19.72
N ARG A 103 2.18 19.30 20.22
CA ARG A 103 2.50 19.07 21.64
C ARG A 103 3.92 19.52 21.97
N GLU A 104 4.88 19.26 21.09
CA GLU A 104 6.28 19.65 21.26
C GLU A 104 6.46 21.18 21.30
N LYS A 105 5.67 21.93 20.52
CA LYS A 105 5.69 23.42 20.55
C LYS A 105 5.11 24.04 21.82
N ARG A 106 4.46 23.26 22.69
CA ARG A 106 3.86 23.73 23.96
C ARG A 106 4.76 23.49 25.17
N LEU A 107 5.87 22.78 24.97
CA LEU A 107 6.92 22.53 25.97
C LEU A 107 8.04 23.56 25.82
#